data_AF-A0A2K4FZJ0-F1
#
_entry.id   AF-A0A2K4FZJ0-F1
#
_cell.length_a   1.000
_cell.length_b   1.000
_cell.length_c   1.000
_cell.angle_alpha   90.00
_cell.angle_beta   90.00
_cell.angle_gamma   90.00
#
_symmetry.space_group_name_H-M   'P 1'
#
loop_
_entity.id
_entity.type
_entity.pdbx_description
1 polymer ?
#
loop_
_entity_poly.entity_id
_entity_poly.type
_entity_poly.pdbx_seq_one_letter_code
_entity_poly.pdbx_strand_id
1 'polypeptide(L)' 'MAPSFGYWLLVYAAVAIIALIVLIARYRLNPFIVITLISIGLALVAGMPPSGVVGAYEAG' A
#
# COMPACT_ATOMS: atom_id res chain seq x y z
N MET A 1 9.78 -27.15 -2.43
CA MET A 1 8.99 -26.25 -3.29
C MET A 1 8.42 -25.17 -2.39
N ALA A 2 9.14 -24.05 -2.22
CA ALA A 2 8.72 -22.98 -1.32
C ALA A 2 7.38 -22.41 -1.82
N PRO A 3 6.35 -22.28 -0.96
CA PRO A 3 5.08 -21.70 -1.39
C PRO A 3 5.31 -20.28 -1.88
N SER A 4 4.60 -19.94 -2.94
CA SER A 4 4.91 -18.89 -3.89
C SER A 4 4.64 -17.48 -3.35
N PHE A 5 5.57 -16.95 -2.53
CA PHE A 5 5.57 -15.55 -2.03
C PHE A 5 5.34 -14.51 -3.14
N GLY A 6 5.84 -14.75 -4.36
CA GLY A 6 5.69 -13.82 -5.49
C GLY A 6 4.25 -13.56 -5.91
N TYR A 7 3.35 -14.56 -5.82
CA TYR A 7 1.96 -14.37 -6.23
C TYR A 7 1.21 -13.42 -5.28
N TRP A 8 1.52 -13.48 -3.98
CA TRP A 8 0.94 -12.57 -3.00
C TRP A 8 1.36 -11.12 -3.25
N LEU A 9 2.59 -10.87 -3.67
CA LEU A 9 3.05 -9.52 -4.05
C LEU A 9 2.26 -8.96 -5.24
N LEU A 10 1.95 -9.80 -6.23
CA LEU A 10 1.11 -9.40 -7.38
C LEU A 10 -0.32 -9.06 -6.94
N VAL A 11 -0.89 -9.82 -6.00
CA VAL A 11 -2.22 -9.53 -5.45
C VAL A 11 -2.21 -8.20 -4.69
N TYR A 12 -1.21 -7.95 -3.83
CA TYR A 12 -1.07 -6.67 -3.14
C TYR A 12 -0.93 -5.51 -4.10
N ALA A 13 -0.12 -5.65 -5.16
CA ALA A 13 0.05 -4.63 -6.19
C ALA A 13 -1.27 -4.36 -6.93
N ALA A 14 -2.00 -5.40 -7.34
CA ALA A 14 -3.27 -5.25 -8.03
C ALA A 14 -4.31 -4.51 -7.16
N VAL A 15 -4.44 -4.90 -5.89
CA VAL A 15 -5.34 -4.24 -4.93
C VAL A 15 -4.94 -2.78 -4.71
N ALA A 16 -3.64 -2.50 -4.57
CA ALA A 16 -3.14 -1.14 -4.39
C ALA A 16 -3.45 -0.24 -5.58
N ILE A 17 -3.23 -0.72 -6.80
CA ILE A 17 -3.52 0.04 -8.03
C ILE A 17 -5.02 0.35 -8.12
N ILE A 18 -5.89 -0.64 -7.87
CA ILE A 18 -7.34 -0.43 -7.86
C ILE A 18 -7.72 0.62 -6.81
N ALA A 19 -7.19 0.51 -5.60
CA ALA A 19 -7.46 1.45 -4.52
C ALA A 19 -7.00 2.88 -4.87
N LEU A 20 -5.80 3.06 -5.44
CA LEU A 20 -5.29 4.34 -5.92
C LEU A 20 -6.24 4.95 -6.96
N ILE A 21 -6.64 4.17 -7.97
CA ILE A 21 -7.53 4.64 -9.04
C ILE A 21 -8.88 5.05 -8.45
N VAL A 22 -9.47 4.24 -7.59
CA VAL A 22 -10.77 4.53 -6.97
C VAL A 22 -10.68 5.80 -6.11
N LEU A 23 -9.66 5.93 -5.26
CA LEU A 23 -9.51 7.10 -4.40
C LEU A 23 -9.25 8.40 -5.20
N ILE A 24 -8.43 8.36 -6.25
CA ILE A 24 -8.10 9.54 -7.06
C ILE A 24 -9.25 9.87 -8.03
N ALA A 25 -9.75 8.89 -8.79
CA ALA A 25 -10.69 9.13 -9.87
C ALA A 25 -12.15 9.20 -9.39
N ARG A 26 -12.55 8.34 -8.44
CA ARG A 26 -13.94 8.28 -7.94
C ARG A 26 -14.17 9.22 -6.77
N TYR A 27 -13.27 9.19 -5.78
CA TYR A 27 -13.39 10.02 -4.57
C TYR A 27 -12.73 11.40 -4.70
N ARG A 28 -12.05 11.68 -5.83
CA ARG A 28 -11.44 12.99 -6.13
C ARG A 28 -10.49 13.47 -5.02
N LEU A 29 -9.86 12.54 -4.29
CA LEU A 29 -8.88 12.87 -3.27
C LEU A 29 -7.58 13.37 -3.91
N ASN A 30 -6.88 14.25 -3.21
CA ASN A 30 -5.57 14.75 -3.66
C ASN A 30 -4.58 13.58 -3.83
N PRO A 31 -3.94 13.39 -4.99
CA PRO A 31 -3.04 12.26 -5.25
C PRO A 31 -1.98 12.05 -4.19
N PHE A 32 -1.42 13.13 -3.63
CA PHE A 32 -0.43 13.04 -2.56
C PHE A 32 -0.97 12.29 -1.32
N ILE A 33 -2.16 12.66 -0.85
CA ILE A 33 -2.82 12.04 0.31
C ILE A 33 -3.10 10.57 0.03
N VAL A 34 -3.54 10.25 -1.18
CA VAL A 34 -3.90 8.89 -1.58
C VAL A 34 -2.67 7.98 -1.62
N ILE A 35 -1.55 8.44 -2.19
CA ILE A 35 -0.30 7.69 -2.23
C ILE A 35 0.19 7.38 -0.81
N THR A 36 0.17 8.40 0.08
CA THR A 36 0.54 8.22 1.49
C THR A 36 -0.37 7.21 2.18
N LEU A 37 -1.68 7.30 2.02
CA LEU A 37 -2.62 6.35 2.64
C LEU A 37 -2.42 4.92 2.16
N ILE A 38 -2.29 4.72 0.85
CA ILE A 38 -2.18 3.37 0.29
C ILE A 38 -0.86 2.70 0.66
N SER A 39 0.26 3.42 0.68
CA SER A 39 1.53 2.78 1.03
C SER A 39 1.66 2.53 2.56
N ILE A 40 1.08 3.37 3.45
CA ILE A 40 0.97 3.07 4.89
C ILE A 40 0.06 1.85 5.08
N GLY A 41 -1.11 1.86 4.44
CA GLY A 41 -2.07 0.76 4.51
C GLY A 41 -1.48 -0.56 4.03
N LEU A 42 -0.74 -0.57 2.93
CA LEU A 42 -0.05 -1.76 2.42
C LEU A 42 1.01 -2.27 3.40
N ALA A 43 1.82 -1.38 3.97
CA ALA A 43 2.86 -1.77 4.91
C ALA A 43 2.25 -2.42 6.17
N LEU A 44 1.15 -1.87 6.68
CA LEU A 44 0.39 -2.44 7.80
C LEU A 44 -0.23 -3.80 7.44
N VAL A 45 -0.86 -3.92 6.26
CA VAL A 45 -1.46 -5.18 5.78
C VAL A 45 -0.38 -6.25 5.54
N ALA A 46 0.82 -5.85 5.12
CA ALA A 46 1.98 -6.72 4.99
C ALA A 46 2.56 -7.18 6.34
N GLY A 47 2.00 -6.70 7.46
CA GLY A 47 2.35 -7.10 8.82
C GLY A 47 3.46 -6.27 9.46
N MET A 48 3.82 -5.11 8.90
CA MET A 48 4.78 -4.23 9.56
C MET A 48 4.17 -3.62 10.83
N PRO A 49 4.94 -3.57 11.93
CA PRO A 49 4.49 -2.89 13.14
C PRO A 49 4.26 -1.40 12.86
N PRO A 50 3.22 -0.75 13.42
CA PRO A 50 2.90 0.64 13.11
C PRO A 50 4.05 1.62 13.34
N SER A 51 4.86 1.41 14.38
CA SER A 51 6.07 2.18 14.64
C SER A 51 7.13 2.03 13.54
N GLY A 52 7.25 0.83 12.96
CA GLY A 52 8.14 0.56 11.83
C GLY A 52 7.63 1.16 10.52
N VAL A 53 6.31 1.18 10.31
CA VAL A 53 5.71 1.80 9.11
C VAL A 53 5.96 3.30 9.08
N VAL A 54 5.71 4.00 10.18
CA VAL A 54 5.94 5.45 10.27
C VAL A 54 7.44 5.75 10.11
N GLY A 55 8.31 4.98 10.76
CA GLY A 55 9.76 5.16 10.60
C GLY A 55 10.26 4.91 9.18
N ALA A 56 9.74 3.89 8.47
CA ALA A 56 10.05 3.65 7.07
C ALA A 56 9.55 4.78 6.16
N TYR A 57 8.40 5.36 6.49
CA TYR A 57 7.84 6.53 5.81
C TYR A 57 8.64 7.81 6.02
N GLU A 58 9.13 8.04 7.25
CA GLU A 58 9.99 9.19 7.57
C GLU A 58 11.39 9.05 6.96
N ALA A 59 11.85 7.82 6.68
CA ALA A 59 13.12 7.55 6.05
C ALA A 59 13.14 7.82 4.52
N GLY A 60 11.98 7.89 3.86
CA GLY A 60 11.83 8.20 2.43
C GLY A 60 11.46 7.01 1.57
#